data_AF-A0A381SZS7-F1
#
_entry.id   AF-A0A381SZS7-F1
#
_cell.length_a   1.000
_cell.length_b   1.000
_cell.length_c   1.000
_cell.angle_alpha   90.00
_cell.angle_beta   90.00
_cell.angle_gamma   90.00
#
_symmetry.space_group_name_H-M   'P 1'
#
loop_
_entity.id
_entity.type
_entity.pdbx_description
1 polymer ?
#
loop_
_entity_poly.entity_id
_entity_poly.type
_entity_poly.pdbx_seq_one_letter_code
_entity_poly.pdbx_strand_id
1 'polypeptide(L)'
;MKHKFLRIIIFLMLSIAALTYTYRNVYEPISVNQRDGEIQIIHITRSIIKSYIDIPSDIKIIDPLNPNRKIGKSYIFPSDNGWEISGYYKKTDHDNWHPWLISLNSANELVSITVKDDSPRIKKKSIEDPFLLIVE
;
A
#
# COMPACT_ATOMS: atom_id res chain seq x y z
N MET A 1 -51.25 -19.81 -16.42
CA MET A 1 -50.31 -19.00 -17.22
C MET A 1 -49.72 -17.81 -16.47
N LYS A 2 -50.52 -16.97 -15.79
CA LYS A 2 -50.06 -15.75 -15.09
C LYS A 2 -48.92 -15.97 -14.08
N HIS A 3 -48.98 -17.03 -13.26
CA HIS A 3 -47.93 -17.33 -12.28
C HIS A 3 -46.58 -17.75 -12.89
N LYS A 4 -46.58 -18.40 -14.07
CA LYS A 4 -45.34 -18.75 -14.78
C LYS A 4 -44.66 -17.49 -15.32
N PHE A 5 -45.44 -16.56 -15.86
CA PHE A 5 -44.95 -15.29 -16.38
C PHE A 5 -44.41 -14.39 -15.24
N LEU A 6 -45.13 -14.32 -14.11
CA LEU A 6 -44.69 -13.61 -12.91
C LEU A 6 -43.36 -14.17 -12.37
N ARG A 7 -43.21 -15.50 -12.35
CA ARG A 7 -42.00 -16.16 -11.89
C ARG A 7 -40.79 -15.82 -12.77
N ILE A 8 -40.98 -15.75 -14.08
CA ILE A 8 -39.92 -15.33 -15.02
C ILE A 8 -39.49 -13.89 -14.75
N ILE A 9 -40.44 -12.97 -14.55
CA ILE A 9 -40.14 -11.57 -14.24
C ILE A 9 -39.34 -11.44 -12.94
N ILE A 10 -39.74 -12.17 -11.89
CA ILE A 10 -39.04 -12.17 -10.60
C ILE A 10 -37.60 -12.69 -10.75
N PHE A 11 -37.41 -13.80 -11.47
CA PHE A 11 -36.06 -14.32 -11.73
C PHE A 11 -35.21 -13.34 -12.53
N LEU A 12 -35.78 -12.67 -13.52
CA LEU A 12 -35.05 -11.67 -14.30
C LEU A 12 -34.59 -10.49 -13.42
N MET A 13 -35.48 -9.99 -12.56
CA MET A 13 -35.14 -8.91 -11.61
C MET A 13 -34.06 -9.34 -10.62
N LEU A 14 -34.15 -10.54 -10.05
CA LEU A 14 -33.13 -11.08 -9.15
C LEU A 14 -31.78 -11.27 -9.85
N SER A 15 -31.78 -11.77 -11.09
CA SER A 15 -30.56 -11.94 -11.88
C SER A 15 -29.90 -10.60 -12.21
N ILE A 16 -30.68 -9.57 -12.57
CA ILE A 16 -30.16 -8.22 -12.81
C ILE A 16 -29.61 -7.62 -11.52
N ALA A 17 -30.33 -7.76 -10.40
CA ALA A 17 -29.88 -7.28 -9.10
C ALA A 17 -28.59 -7.99 -8.62
N ALA A 18 -28.50 -9.30 -8.83
CA ALA A 18 -27.29 -10.06 -8.51
C ALA A 18 -26.12 -9.62 -9.40
N LEU A 19 -26.36 -9.40 -10.69
CA LEU A 19 -25.33 -8.93 -11.62
C LEU A 19 -24.85 -7.52 -11.29
N THR A 20 -25.74 -6.59 -10.95
CA THR A 20 -25.34 -5.24 -10.55
C THR A 20 -24.61 -5.24 -9.20
N TYR A 21 -25.04 -6.07 -8.25
CA TYR A 21 -24.35 -6.23 -6.97
C TYR A 21 -22.94 -6.79 -7.16
N THR A 22 -22.77 -7.84 -7.97
CA THR A 22 -21.45 -8.42 -8.25
C THR A 22 -20.58 -7.48 -9.06
N TYR A 23 -21.13 -6.82 -10.09
CA TYR A 23 -20.39 -5.82 -10.86
C TYR A 23 -19.89 -4.69 -9.96
N ARG A 24 -20.74 -4.14 -9.10
CA ARG A 24 -20.36 -3.06 -8.18
C ARG A 24 -19.34 -3.49 -7.12
N ASN A 25 -19.51 -4.65 -6.50
CA ASN A 25 -18.64 -5.04 -5.38
C ASN A 25 -17.38 -5.80 -5.79
N VAL A 26 -17.36 -6.40 -6.98
CA VAL A 26 -16.22 -7.19 -7.47
C VAL A 26 -15.45 -6.45 -8.56
N TYR A 27 -16.14 -5.67 -9.40
CA TYR A 27 -15.55 -5.07 -10.60
C TYR A 27 -15.51 -3.54 -10.61
N GLU A 28 -16.34 -2.82 -9.86
CA GLU A 28 -16.07 -1.38 -9.70
C GLU A 28 -14.75 -1.24 -8.94
N PRO A 29 -13.73 -0.64 -9.58
CA PRO A 29 -12.45 -0.42 -8.94
C PRO A 29 -12.66 0.49 -7.72
N ILE A 30 -11.78 0.32 -6.74
CA ILE A 30 -11.47 1.34 -5.72
C ILE A 30 -11.74 2.73 -6.32
N SER A 31 -12.63 3.51 -5.70
CA SER A 31 -13.09 4.79 -6.27
C SER A 31 -11.89 5.59 -6.79
N VAL A 32 -11.99 6.20 -7.98
CA VAL A 32 -10.86 6.92 -8.62
C VAL A 32 -10.18 7.89 -7.63
N ASN A 33 -10.98 8.54 -6.78
CA ASN A 33 -10.51 9.42 -5.70
C ASN A 33 -9.64 8.72 -4.67
N GLN A 34 -9.98 7.49 -4.28
CA GLN A 34 -9.16 6.69 -3.37
C GLN A 34 -7.84 6.27 -4.04
N ARG A 35 -7.85 5.97 -5.34
CA ARG A 35 -6.63 5.62 -6.07
C ARG A 35 -5.66 6.80 -6.19
N ASP A 36 -6.17 8.00 -6.45
CA ASP A 36 -5.34 9.21 -6.50
C ASP A 36 -4.73 9.52 -5.13
N GLY A 37 -5.51 9.35 -4.06
CA GLY A 37 -5.02 9.45 -2.68
C GLY A 37 -3.89 8.44 -2.39
N GLU A 38 -4.09 7.17 -2.72
CA GLU A 38 -3.04 6.14 -2.58
C GLU A 38 -1.76 6.51 -3.32
N ILE A 39 -1.88 7.01 -4.56
CA ILE A 39 -0.71 7.42 -5.36
C ILE A 39 0.06 8.56 -4.67
N GLN A 40 -0.65 9.57 -4.16
CA GLN A 40 -0.02 10.68 -3.44
C GLN A 40 0.72 10.20 -2.19
N ILE A 41 0.09 9.34 -1.39
CA ILE A 41 0.67 8.74 -0.18
C ILE A 41 1.94 7.95 -0.53
N ILE A 42 1.94 7.21 -1.63
CA ILE A 42 3.13 6.47 -2.08
C ILE A 42 4.27 7.42 -2.45
N HIS A 43 3.99 8.55 -3.09
CA HIS A 43 5.01 9.55 -3.40
C HIS A 43 5.62 10.17 -2.13
N ILE A 44 4.80 10.48 -1.13
CA ILE A 44 5.26 10.95 0.19
C ILE A 44 6.17 9.89 0.83
N THR A 45 5.72 8.64 0.83
CA THR A 45 6.43 7.49 1.40
C THR A 45 7.81 7.30 0.73
N ARG A 46 7.90 7.39 -0.59
CA ARG A 46 9.17 7.32 -1.33
C ARG A 46 10.15 8.41 -0.90
N SER A 47 9.67 9.63 -0.69
CA SER A 47 10.50 10.75 -0.23
C SER A 47 11.02 10.53 1.20
N ILE A 48 10.17 10.01 2.10
CA ILE A 48 10.54 9.65 3.47
C ILE A 48 11.62 8.57 3.47
N ILE A 49 11.43 7.47 2.71
CA ILE A 49 12.44 6.39 2.64
C ILE A 49 13.80 6.93 2.18
N LYS A 50 13.81 7.77 1.13
CA LYS A 50 15.04 8.35 0.59
C LYS A 50 15.75 9.25 1.62
N SER A 51 15.00 10.07 2.36
CA SER A 51 15.59 10.95 3.39
C SER A 51 16.08 10.18 4.61
N TYR A 52 15.34 9.15 5.04
CA TYR A 52 15.68 8.40 6.25
C TYR A 52 16.87 7.48 6.04
N ILE A 53 16.91 6.78 4.91
CA ILE A 53 17.95 5.80 4.68
C ILE A 53 19.18 6.46 4.00
N ASP A 54 19.14 7.78 3.76
CA ASP A 54 20.19 8.60 3.14
C ASP A 54 20.78 7.90 1.90
N ILE A 55 19.85 7.51 1.03
CA ILE A 55 20.12 6.68 -0.13
C ILE A 55 20.25 7.57 -1.37
N PRO A 56 21.24 7.35 -2.26
CA PRO A 56 21.31 8.05 -3.54
C PRO A 56 20.03 7.89 -4.38
N SER A 57 19.80 8.84 -5.29
CA SER A 57 18.54 8.97 -6.02
C SER A 57 18.18 7.80 -6.94
N ASP A 58 19.16 6.95 -7.26
CA ASP A 58 19.12 5.86 -8.25
C ASP A 58 18.67 4.50 -7.70
N ILE A 59 18.22 4.46 -6.44
CA ILE A 59 17.84 3.21 -5.79
C ILE A 59 16.49 2.65 -6.18
N LYS A 60 16.37 1.33 -5.98
CA LYS A 60 15.20 0.56 -6.36
C LYS A 60 14.27 0.46 -5.16
N ILE A 61 13.05 0.97 -5.33
CA ILE A 61 11.97 0.87 -4.35
C ILE A 61 10.84 0.05 -4.96
N ILE A 62 10.43 -0.99 -4.25
CA ILE A 62 9.19 -1.70 -4.50
C ILE A 62 8.16 -1.24 -3.48
N ASP A 63 7.04 -0.76 -3.99
CA ASP A 63 5.92 -0.25 -3.22
C ASP A 63 4.61 -0.76 -3.84
N PRO A 64 3.44 -0.44 -3.27
CA PRO A 64 2.14 -0.88 -3.79
C PRO A 64 1.79 -0.46 -5.22
N LEU A 65 2.48 0.53 -5.80
CA LEU A 65 2.29 0.92 -7.20
C LEU A 65 3.11 0.07 -8.17
N ASN A 66 4.11 -0.68 -7.67
CA ASN A 66 4.94 -1.51 -8.52
C ASN A 66 4.20 -2.76 -9.01
N PRO A 67 4.16 -3.02 -10.34
CA PRO A 67 3.52 -4.21 -10.88
C PRO A 67 4.34 -5.49 -10.61
N ASN A 68 5.64 -5.36 -10.35
CA ASN A 68 6.54 -6.50 -10.16
C ASN A 68 6.54 -6.99 -8.71
N ARG A 69 5.71 -8.00 -8.41
CA ARG A 69 5.54 -8.59 -7.07
C ARG A 69 6.52 -9.73 -6.76
N LYS A 70 7.56 -9.96 -7.58
CA LYS A 70 8.49 -11.10 -7.38
C LYS A 70 9.33 -11.00 -6.10
N ILE A 71 9.50 -9.79 -5.57
CA ILE A 71 10.36 -9.50 -4.41
C ILE A 71 9.61 -9.70 -3.08
N GLY A 72 8.30 -9.47 -3.11
CA GLY A 72 7.44 -9.55 -1.94
C GLY A 72 6.12 -8.84 -2.22
N LYS A 73 5.17 -9.01 -1.30
CA LYS A 73 3.90 -8.28 -1.36
C LYS A 73 4.08 -6.93 -0.64
N SER A 74 3.71 -5.87 -1.32
CA SER A 74 3.63 -4.52 -0.78
C SER A 74 2.16 -4.15 -0.59
N TYR A 75 1.87 -3.39 0.47
CA TYR A 75 0.50 -2.98 0.81
C TYR A 75 0.43 -1.49 1.11
N ILE A 76 -0.67 -0.89 0.70
CA ILE A 76 -1.12 0.42 1.18
C ILE A 76 -2.50 0.20 1.75
N PHE A 77 -2.72 0.69 2.95
CA PHE A 77 -4.03 0.61 3.57
C PHE A 77 -4.31 1.87 4.40
N PRO A 78 -5.54 2.39 4.31
CA PRO A 78 -5.99 3.39 5.26
C PRO A 78 -6.11 2.73 6.64
N SER A 79 -5.64 3.42 7.67
CA SER A 79 -5.87 3.08 9.08
C SER A 79 -6.77 4.14 9.72
N ASP A 80 -7.30 3.85 10.92
CA ASP A 80 -8.17 4.79 11.64
C ASP A 80 -7.51 6.16 11.87
N ASN A 81 -6.17 6.19 11.92
CA ASN A 81 -5.38 7.39 12.20
C ASN A 81 -4.51 7.84 11.04
N GLY A 82 -4.72 7.34 9.81
CA GLY A 82 -3.97 7.77 8.63
C GLY A 82 -3.70 6.63 7.65
N TRP A 83 -2.42 6.36 7.39
CA TRP A 83 -2.01 5.38 6.38
C TRP A 83 -0.88 4.49 6.88
N GLU A 84 -0.93 3.23 6.49
CA GLU A 84 0.19 2.31 6.64
C GLU A 84 0.60 1.77 5.27
N ILE A 85 1.90 1.81 5.02
CA ILE A 85 2.48 1.51 3.72
C ILE A 85 3.68 0.61 3.95
N SER A 86 3.70 -0.53 3.26
CA SER A 86 4.83 -1.45 3.27
C SER A 86 5.42 -1.66 1.90
N GLY A 87 6.71 -1.98 1.88
CA GLY A 87 7.43 -2.26 0.66
C GLY A 87 8.83 -2.76 0.91
N TYR A 88 9.66 -2.66 -0.12
CA TYR A 88 11.05 -3.05 -0.08
C TYR A 88 11.92 -1.98 -0.73
N TYR A 89 13.14 -1.78 -0.24
CA TYR A 89 14.16 -0.99 -0.93
C TYR A 89 15.42 -1.81 -1.10
N LYS A 90 16.28 -1.37 -2.00
CA LYS A 90 17.60 -1.97 -2.24
C LYS A 90 18.58 -0.86 -2.61
N LYS A 91 19.73 -0.77 -1.92
CA LYS A 91 20.65 0.38 -2.05
C LYS A 91 21.53 0.30 -3.30
N THR A 92 21.94 -0.90 -3.68
CA THR A 92 22.77 -1.16 -4.88
C THR A 92 22.31 -2.46 -5.53
N ASP A 93 22.71 -2.75 -6.77
CA ASP A 93 22.29 -3.98 -7.45
C ASP A 93 22.78 -5.29 -6.80
N HIS A 94 23.78 -5.23 -5.92
CA HIS A 94 24.30 -6.38 -5.18
C HIS A 94 23.75 -6.48 -3.75
N ASP A 95 22.99 -5.48 -3.30
CA ASP A 95 22.40 -5.45 -1.97
C ASP A 95 21.20 -6.40 -1.84
N ASN A 96 20.82 -6.73 -0.61
CA ASN A 96 19.58 -7.48 -0.37
C ASN A 96 18.37 -6.54 -0.47
N TRP A 97 17.18 -7.12 -0.61
CA TRP A 97 15.94 -6.36 -0.48
C TRP A 97 15.62 -6.20 1.01
N HIS A 98 15.47 -4.96 1.44
CA HIS A 98 15.16 -4.58 2.81
C HIS A 98 13.69 -4.20 2.92
N PRO A 99 12.88 -4.96 3.68
CA PRO A 99 11.50 -4.58 3.89
C PRO A 99 11.42 -3.33 4.78
N TRP A 100 10.39 -2.54 4.53
CA TRP A 100 10.06 -1.36 5.30
C TRP A 100 8.56 -1.26 5.52
N LEU A 101 8.19 -0.59 6.61
CA LEU A 101 6.82 -0.22 6.96
C LEU A 101 6.82 1.23 7.44
N ILE A 102 5.97 2.06 6.85
CA ILE A 102 5.78 3.45 7.24
C ILE A 102 4.34 3.63 7.72
N SER A 103 4.19 4.31 8.85
CA SER A 103 2.92 4.78 9.36
C SER A 103 2.87 6.30 9.24
N LEU A 104 1.80 6.81 8.64
CA LEU A 104 1.50 8.23 8.54
C LEU A 104 0.23 8.54 9.33
N ASN A 105 0.18 9.73 9.93
CA ASN A 105 -1.03 10.21 10.58
C ASN A 105 -2.04 10.75 9.54
N SER A 106 -3.21 11.22 9.99
CA SER A 106 -4.25 11.80 9.14
C SER A 106 -3.83 13.09 8.41
N ALA A 107 -2.78 13.76 8.89
CA ALA A 107 -2.15 14.91 8.23
C ALA A 107 -1.02 14.50 7.28
N ASN A 108 -0.85 13.19 7.04
CA ASN A 108 0.23 12.59 6.24
C ASN A 108 1.64 12.82 6.80
N GLU A 109 1.75 13.11 8.09
CA GLU A 109 3.03 13.26 8.78
C GLU A 109 3.53 11.91 9.27
N LEU A 110 4.85 11.74 9.31
CA LEU A 110 5.48 10.50 9.76
C LEU A 110 5.17 10.22 11.23
N VAL A 111 4.58 9.05 11.50
CA VAL A 111 4.40 8.51 12.86
C VAL A 111 5.49 7.51 13.19
N SER A 112 5.85 6.66 12.23
CA SER A 112 6.95 5.71 12.38
C SER A 112 7.44 5.20 11.03
N ILE A 113 8.72 4.85 10.99
CA ILE A 113 9.34 4.09 9.91
C ILE A 113 10.08 2.91 10.53
N THR A 114 9.68 1.71 10.13
CA THR A 114 10.32 0.46 10.55
C THR A 114 11.06 -0.14 9.37
N VAL A 115 12.29 -0.55 9.57
CA VAL A 115 13.11 -1.20 8.53
C VAL A 115 13.79 -2.45 9.06
N LYS A 116 13.98 -3.45 8.18
CA LYS A 116 14.86 -4.58 8.47
C LYS A 116 16.14 -4.45 7.64
N ASP A 117 17.15 -3.85 8.25
CA ASP A 117 18.42 -3.55 7.62
C ASP A 117 19.57 -3.64 8.63
N ASP A 118 20.58 -4.43 8.30
CA ASP A 118 21.72 -4.69 9.17
C ASP A 118 22.80 -3.60 9.13
N SER A 119 22.61 -2.56 8.32
CA SER A 119 23.55 -1.46 8.19
C SER A 119 23.83 -0.79 9.53
N PRO A 120 25.11 -0.74 9.97
CA PRO A 120 25.49 -0.05 11.20
C PRO A 120 25.06 1.42 11.23
N ARG A 121 24.98 2.07 10.06
CA ARG A 121 24.54 3.46 9.93
C ARG A 121 23.08 3.63 10.32
N ILE A 122 22.21 2.74 9.83
CA ILE A 122 20.78 2.79 10.13
C ILE A 122 20.55 2.46 11.60
N LYS A 123 21.28 1.45 12.13
CA LYS A 123 21.30 1.11 13.57
C LYS A 123 21.72 2.28 14.45
N LYS A 124 22.71 3.06 14.03
CA LYS A 124 23.08 4.29 14.73
C LYS A 124 21.95 5.34 14.65
N LYS A 125 21.39 5.55 13.46
CA LYS A 125 20.32 6.53 13.24
C LYS A 125 19.05 6.23 14.05
N SER A 126 18.67 4.95 14.20
CA SER A 126 17.51 4.56 15.01
C SER A 126 17.69 4.84 16.50
N ILE A 127 18.92 4.98 16.98
CA ILE A 127 19.20 5.38 18.37
C ILE A 127 19.00 6.90 18.54
N GLU A 128 19.28 7.68 17.49
CA GLU A 128 19.21 9.14 17.50
C GLU A 128 17.81 9.66 17.12
N ASP A 129 17.06 8.92 16.30
CA ASP A 129 15.73 9.28 15.81
C ASP A 129 14.66 8.30 16.32
N PRO A 130 13.76 8.74 17.22
CA PRO A 130 12.73 7.87 17.81
C PRO A 130 11.67 7.40 16.82
N PHE A 131 11.55 8.01 15.64
CA PHE A 131 10.60 7.59 14.61
C PHE A 131 11.14 6.42 13.77
N LEU A 132 12.46 6.17 13.78
CA LEU A 132 13.10 5.09 13.05
C LEU A 132 13.29 3.86 13.93
N LEU A 133 12.58 2.79 13.59
CA LEU A 133 12.62 1.50 14.27
C LEU A 133 13.35 0.46 13.41
N ILE A 134 14.09 -0.44 14.05
CA ILE A 134 14.76 -1.55 13.37
C ILE A 134 14.23 -2.87 13.91
N VAL A 135 13.96 -3.78 12.99
CA VAL A 135 13.57 -5.16 13.31
C VAL A 135 14.72 -6.09 12.92
N GLU A 136 15.09 -6.98 13.83
CA GLU A 136 16.12 -8.02 13.62
C GLU A 136 15.66 -9.14 12.68
#